data_AF-A0A1X0MFC4-F1
#
_entry.id   AF-A0A1X0MFC4-F1
#
_cell.length_a   1.000
_cell.length_b   1.000
_cell.length_c   1.000
_cell.angle_alpha   90.00
_cell.angle_beta   90.00
_cell.angle_gamma   90.00
#
_symmetry.space_group_name_H-M   'P 1'
#
loop_
_entity.id
_entity.type
_entity.pdbx_description
1 polymer ?
#
loop_
_entity_poly.entity_id
_entity_poly.type
_entity_poly.pdbx_seq_one_letter_code
_entity_poly.pdbx_strand_id
1 'polypeptide(L)'
;FNSPDSLSPFGKGGLNAYAYCLGDPVNRKDPTGRVPGLRGIQKAASRLFGALYKAPQRARRAIFGPPKMRLSNYRDLSGVALYDRIKKNRKKELLISAHGARPSNSDGSFIYLDKKPMAADALYNELRRNNVDLEKYESIRTVICYSGDGRFPFGENLSSLTGLPVKSYKGGVTASLVQENSHGPAIRPLYIYRTDPYEKGTEDSRRFTYEPVWFGRADK
;
A
#
# COMPACT_ATOMS: atom_id res chain seq x y z
N PHE A 1 -28.35 -20.14 -60.68
CA PHE A 1 -27.13 -20.23 -61.49
C PHE A 1 -25.95 -19.84 -60.60
N ASN A 2 -25.26 -20.83 -60.03
CA ASN A 2 -24.03 -20.63 -59.25
C ASN A 2 -22.85 -20.71 -60.22
N SER A 3 -21.94 -19.74 -60.19
CA SER A 3 -20.64 -19.86 -60.85
C SER A 3 -19.54 -19.75 -59.79
N PRO A 4 -18.70 -20.79 -59.59
CA PRO A 4 -17.58 -20.74 -58.66
C PRO A 4 -16.34 -20.09 -59.29
N ASP A 5 -15.54 -19.42 -58.45
CA ASP A 5 -14.29 -18.73 -58.79
C ASP A 5 -13.17 -19.72 -59.20
N SER A 6 -12.41 -19.38 -60.25
CA SER A 6 -11.41 -20.20 -60.93
C SER A 6 -10.05 -20.27 -60.22
N LEU A 7 -9.84 -19.51 -59.14
CA LEU A 7 -8.56 -19.45 -58.41
C LEU A 7 -8.57 -20.14 -57.03
N SER A 8 -9.58 -20.95 -56.72
CA SER A 8 -9.57 -21.78 -55.50
C SER A 8 -8.68 -23.02 -55.68
N PRO A 9 -7.73 -23.33 -54.77
CA PRO A 9 -6.90 -24.54 -54.87
C PRO A 9 -7.65 -25.82 -54.48
N PHE A 10 -8.89 -25.72 -53.97
CA PHE A 10 -9.79 -26.84 -53.72
C PHE A 10 -11.13 -26.54 -54.42
N GLY A 11 -11.56 -27.39 -55.35
CA GLY A 11 -12.75 -27.15 -56.17
C GLY A 11 -14.05 -26.92 -55.38
N LYS A 12 -15.13 -26.54 -56.11
CA LYS A 12 -16.55 -26.35 -55.70
C LYS A 12 -16.90 -25.56 -54.41
N GLY A 13 -15.95 -25.08 -53.59
CA GLY A 13 -16.19 -24.11 -52.52
C GLY A 13 -17.19 -24.57 -51.45
N GLY A 14 -16.69 -25.13 -50.35
CA GLY A 14 -17.53 -25.49 -49.20
C GLY A 14 -18.06 -24.28 -48.40
N LEU A 15 -18.92 -24.56 -47.42
CA LEU A 15 -19.36 -23.60 -46.41
C LEU A 15 -18.13 -22.88 -45.80
N ASN A 16 -18.08 -21.55 -45.91
CA ASN A 16 -17.06 -20.61 -45.39
C ASN A 16 -16.05 -20.01 -46.40
N ALA A 17 -16.46 -19.73 -47.64
CA ALA A 17 -15.74 -18.74 -48.44
C ALA A 17 -16.12 -17.31 -47.99
N TYR A 18 -15.20 -16.67 -47.25
CA TYR A 18 -15.18 -15.25 -46.84
C TYR A 18 -16.35 -14.71 -45.99
N ALA A 19 -16.08 -14.45 -44.70
CA ALA A 19 -16.95 -13.64 -43.85
C ALA A 19 -16.82 -12.14 -44.22
N TYR A 20 -17.78 -11.65 -44.98
CA TYR A 20 -17.97 -10.26 -45.34
C TYR A 20 -18.21 -9.37 -44.10
N CYS A 21 -17.60 -8.17 -44.06
CA CYS A 21 -17.75 -7.15 -43.00
C CYS A 21 -17.32 -7.55 -41.56
N LEU A 22 -16.31 -8.41 -41.37
CA LEU A 22 -15.89 -8.88 -40.03
C LEU A 22 -17.04 -9.46 -39.19
N GLY A 23 -18.09 -9.99 -39.84
CA GLY A 23 -19.27 -10.52 -39.16
C GLY A 23 -20.37 -9.51 -38.84
N ASP A 24 -20.33 -8.28 -39.38
CA ASP A 24 -21.45 -7.31 -39.31
C ASP A 24 -21.99 -6.96 -40.72
N PRO A 25 -22.81 -7.84 -41.34
CA PRO A 25 -23.29 -7.67 -42.70
C PRO A 25 -24.43 -6.65 -42.85
N VAL A 26 -25.00 -6.14 -41.74
CA VAL A 26 -26.16 -5.23 -41.77
C VAL A 26 -25.72 -3.80 -42.09
N ASN A 27 -24.53 -3.39 -41.63
CA ASN A 27 -24.04 -2.02 -41.82
C ASN A 27 -23.19 -1.81 -43.08
N ARG A 28 -22.87 -2.89 -43.84
CA ARG A 28 -22.19 -2.92 -45.17
C ARG A 28 -21.09 -1.88 -45.41
N LYS A 29 -20.40 -1.44 -44.37
CA LYS A 29 -19.43 -0.34 -44.44
C LYS A 29 -18.21 -0.73 -43.61
N ASP A 30 -17.20 -1.28 -44.28
CA ASP A 30 -15.80 -1.15 -43.85
C ASP A 30 -15.27 0.15 -44.48
N PRO A 31 -15.25 1.28 -43.76
CA PRO A 31 -15.01 2.59 -44.36
C PRO A 31 -13.55 2.83 -44.77
N THR A 32 -12.64 1.84 -44.66
CA THR A 32 -11.21 2.07 -44.91
C THR A 32 -10.58 1.19 -45.97
N GLY A 33 -11.07 -0.04 -46.22
CA GLY A 33 -10.45 -0.95 -47.21
C GLY A 33 -8.93 -1.11 -47.05
N ARG A 34 -8.40 -0.85 -45.85
CA ARG A 34 -6.97 -0.73 -45.56
C ARG A 34 -6.69 -1.47 -44.26
N VAL A 35 -5.66 -2.33 -44.29
CA VAL A 35 -5.04 -2.96 -43.11
C VAL A 35 -4.97 -1.96 -41.94
N PRO A 36 -5.26 -2.38 -40.68
CA PRO A 36 -5.33 -1.47 -39.54
C PRO A 36 -4.06 -0.65 -39.45
N GLY A 37 -4.16 0.65 -39.74
CA GLY A 37 -3.01 1.54 -39.86
C GLY A 37 -2.16 1.57 -38.58
N LEU A 38 -0.93 2.07 -38.70
CA LEU A 38 0.11 2.12 -37.66
C LEU A 38 -0.41 2.48 -36.24
N ARG A 39 -1.44 3.34 -36.15
CA ARG A 39 -2.09 3.75 -34.89
C ARG A 39 -2.80 2.61 -34.14
N GLY A 40 -3.39 1.64 -34.84
CA GLY A 40 -4.02 0.45 -34.25
C GLY A 40 -2.99 -0.52 -33.68
N ILE A 41 -1.90 -0.74 -34.44
CA ILE A 41 -0.74 -1.54 -34.01
C ILE A 41 -0.03 -0.87 -32.82
N GLN A 42 0.15 0.45 -32.84
CA GLN A 42 0.71 1.21 -31.71
C GLN A 42 -0.12 1.07 -30.43
N LYS A 43 -1.45 1.13 -30.51
CA LYS A 43 -2.32 0.90 -29.35
C LYS A 43 -2.22 -0.54 -28.83
N ALA A 44 -2.19 -1.54 -29.70
CA ALA A 44 -2.00 -2.93 -29.30
C ALA A 44 -0.62 -3.18 -28.68
N ALA A 45 0.44 -2.66 -29.30
CA ALA A 45 1.81 -2.74 -28.82
C ALA A 45 1.97 -2.03 -27.47
N SER A 46 1.41 -0.83 -27.29
CA SER A 46 1.44 -0.12 -26.00
C SER A 46 0.72 -0.86 -24.88
N ARG A 47 -0.38 -1.58 -25.18
CA ARG A 47 -1.07 -2.46 -24.23
C ARG A 47 -0.22 -3.68 -23.87
N LEU A 48 0.44 -4.30 -24.84
CA LEU A 48 1.36 -5.42 -24.62
C LEU A 48 2.59 -4.97 -23.81
N PHE A 49 3.21 -3.85 -24.18
CA PHE A 49 4.31 -3.22 -23.45
C PHE A 49 3.90 -2.87 -22.02
N GLY A 50 2.72 -2.26 -21.81
CA GLY A 50 2.21 -1.97 -20.48
C GLY A 50 1.92 -3.22 -19.64
N ALA A 51 1.47 -4.32 -20.27
CA ALA A 51 1.27 -5.61 -19.60
C ALA A 51 2.60 -6.26 -19.22
N LEU A 52 3.59 -6.27 -20.12
CA LEU A 52 4.95 -6.74 -19.90
C LEU A 52 5.68 -5.91 -18.84
N TYR A 53 5.46 -4.59 -18.77
CA TYR A 53 6.08 -3.71 -17.77
C TYR A 53 5.43 -3.83 -16.37
N LYS A 54 4.17 -4.26 -16.28
CA LYS A 54 3.48 -4.54 -15.00
C LYS A 54 3.71 -5.96 -14.49
N ALA A 55 3.93 -6.94 -15.37
CA ALA A 55 4.30 -8.31 -15.04
C ALA A 55 5.47 -8.45 -14.03
N PRO A 56 6.59 -7.69 -14.12
CA PRO A 56 7.70 -7.82 -13.19
C PRO A 56 7.32 -7.41 -11.76
N GLN A 57 6.37 -6.51 -11.55
CA GLN A 57 6.00 -6.11 -10.17
C GLN A 57 5.21 -7.20 -9.44
N ARG A 58 4.33 -7.92 -10.14
CA ARG A 58 3.58 -9.06 -9.56
C ARG A 58 4.49 -10.27 -9.35
N ALA A 59 5.30 -10.61 -10.35
CA ALA A 59 6.29 -11.68 -10.23
C ALA A 59 7.31 -11.40 -9.11
N ARG A 60 7.82 -10.16 -9.01
CA ARG A 60 8.71 -9.77 -7.91
C ARG A 60 8.05 -9.85 -6.54
N ARG A 61 6.77 -9.50 -6.40
CA ARG A 61 6.03 -9.67 -5.13
C ARG A 61 5.85 -11.13 -4.76
N ALA A 62 5.62 -12.01 -5.73
CA ALA A 62 5.50 -13.45 -5.49
C ALA A 62 6.83 -14.07 -5.04
N ILE A 63 7.96 -13.62 -5.60
CA ILE A 63 9.29 -14.16 -5.30
C ILE A 63 9.91 -13.53 -4.05
N PHE A 64 9.86 -12.20 -3.92
CA PHE A 64 10.59 -11.45 -2.89
C PHE A 64 9.69 -10.90 -1.78
N GLY A 65 8.37 -11.10 -1.87
CA GLY A 65 7.41 -10.52 -0.95
C GLY A 65 7.25 -9.00 -1.12
N PRO A 66 6.48 -8.35 -0.22
CA PRO A 66 6.38 -6.89 -0.19
C PRO A 66 7.71 -6.25 0.22
N PRO A 67 7.99 -5.01 -0.23
CA PRO A 67 9.22 -4.32 0.12
C PRO A 67 9.31 -4.08 1.63
N LYS A 68 10.35 -4.63 2.24
CA LYS A 68 10.65 -4.44 3.67
C LYS A 68 11.08 -3.00 3.97
N MET A 69 10.70 -2.52 5.14
CA MET A 69 11.14 -1.26 5.72
C MET A 69 12.60 -1.39 6.15
N ARG A 70 13.39 -0.37 5.83
CA ARG A 70 14.77 -0.27 6.28
C ARG A 70 14.78 0.38 7.65
N LEU A 71 14.86 -0.45 8.70
CA LEU A 71 14.88 -0.01 10.10
C LEU A 71 16.25 -0.19 10.72
N SER A 72 16.59 0.69 11.65
CA SER A 72 17.81 0.64 12.47
C SER A 72 17.56 1.30 13.82
N ASN A 73 18.51 1.18 14.75
CA ASN A 73 18.54 1.97 15.99
C ASN A 73 17.29 1.76 16.86
N TYR A 74 17.04 0.48 17.20
CA TYR A 74 15.93 0.10 18.06
C TYR A 74 16.08 0.69 19.45
N ARG A 75 15.00 1.25 19.98
CA ARG A 75 14.87 1.64 21.39
C ARG A 75 13.50 1.20 21.90
N ASP A 76 13.44 0.73 23.13
CA ASP A 76 12.18 0.40 23.80
C ASP A 76 11.93 1.40 24.92
N LEU A 77 10.75 2.00 24.92
CA LEU A 77 10.24 2.83 26.00
C LEU A 77 9.08 2.08 26.63
N SER A 78 9.37 1.03 27.39
CA SER A 78 8.40 0.20 28.12
C SER A 78 7.18 -0.24 27.28
N GLY A 79 7.41 -0.83 26.11
CA GLY A 79 6.35 -1.29 25.22
C GLY A 79 6.01 -0.31 24.09
N VAL A 80 6.73 0.81 23.99
CA VAL A 80 6.75 1.68 22.81
C VAL A 80 8.09 1.49 22.10
N ALA A 81 8.05 0.72 21.01
CA ALA A 81 9.21 0.44 20.18
C ALA A 81 9.47 1.58 19.18
N LEU A 82 10.69 2.09 19.19
CA LEU A 82 11.16 3.16 18.31
C LEU A 82 12.20 2.63 17.34
N TYR A 83 12.15 3.09 16.08
CA TYR A 83 13.13 2.78 15.06
C TYR A 83 13.44 3.99 14.18
N ASP A 84 14.68 4.08 13.72
CA ASP A 84 15.04 4.93 12.59
C ASP A 84 14.63 4.20 11.30
N ARG A 85 13.64 4.71 10.57
CA ARG A 85 13.25 4.21 9.24
C ARG A 85 13.87 5.05 8.13
N ILE A 86 14.63 4.43 7.23
CA ILE A 86 15.19 5.12 6.06
C ILE A 86 14.15 5.14 4.93
N LYS A 87 13.66 6.33 4.56
CA LYS A 87 12.74 6.54 3.43
C LYS A 87 13.47 6.43 2.09
N LYS A 88 12.70 6.35 1.00
CA LYS A 88 13.25 6.22 -0.37
C LYS A 88 14.16 7.38 -0.75
N ASN A 89 13.84 8.58 -0.27
CA ASN A 89 14.60 9.82 -0.40
C ASN A 89 15.85 9.88 0.52
N ARG A 90 16.22 8.77 1.18
CA ARG A 90 17.34 8.65 2.13
C ARG A 90 17.18 9.42 3.45
N LYS A 91 16.16 10.25 3.62
CA LYS A 91 15.84 10.92 4.88
C LYS A 91 15.29 9.92 5.90
N LYS A 92 15.45 10.23 7.18
CA LYS A 92 15.00 9.38 8.30
C LYS A 92 13.57 9.74 8.71
N GLU A 93 12.77 8.73 8.98
CA GLU A 93 11.46 8.82 9.60
C GLU A 93 11.53 8.09 10.95
N LEU A 94 11.04 8.71 12.03
CA LEU A 94 10.91 8.02 13.31
C LEU A 94 9.69 7.09 13.21
N LEU A 95 9.91 5.78 13.28
CA LEU A 95 8.83 4.80 13.34
C LEU A 95 8.57 4.46 14.80
N ILE A 96 7.32 4.64 15.22
CA ILE A 96 6.81 4.33 16.55
C ILE A 96 5.84 3.18 16.41
N SER A 97 6.11 2.07 17.09
CA SER A 97 5.28 0.86 17.11
C SER A 97 4.86 0.57 18.53
N ALA A 98 3.56 0.52 18.77
CA ALA A 98 2.98 0.29 20.09
C ALA A 98 1.56 -0.27 19.95
N HIS A 99 0.99 -0.74 21.05
CA HIS A 99 -0.43 -1.05 21.10
C HIS A 99 -1.27 0.24 21.17
N GLY A 100 -2.38 0.25 20.44
CA GLY A 100 -3.36 1.35 20.47
C GLY A 100 -4.73 0.84 20.89
N ALA A 101 -5.48 1.67 21.60
CA ALA A 101 -6.85 1.37 22.02
C ALA A 101 -7.86 1.96 21.03
N ARG A 102 -9.03 1.32 20.90
CA ARG A 102 -10.21 2.05 20.43
C ARG A 102 -10.55 3.13 21.44
N PRO A 103 -10.88 4.37 21.02
CA PRO A 103 -11.43 5.35 21.94
C PRO A 103 -12.75 4.78 22.50
N SER A 104 -12.80 4.45 23.78
CA SER A 104 -14.00 3.86 24.38
C SER A 104 -15.04 4.93 24.71
N ASN A 105 -14.61 6.12 25.17
CA ASN A 105 -15.45 7.26 25.54
C ASN A 105 -14.72 8.63 25.52
N SER A 106 -13.48 8.70 25.02
CA SER A 106 -12.63 9.89 25.06
C SER A 106 -12.49 10.54 23.68
N ASP A 107 -12.35 11.86 23.65
CA ASP A 107 -12.22 12.64 22.42
C ASP A 107 -10.92 12.33 21.63
N GLY A 108 -10.04 11.42 22.05
CA GLY A 108 -8.81 11.07 21.31
C GLY A 108 -8.35 9.63 21.49
N SER A 109 -7.49 9.16 20.58
CA SER A 109 -6.83 7.86 20.62
C SER A 109 -5.64 7.86 21.60
N PHE A 110 -5.46 6.75 22.33
CA PHE A 110 -4.34 6.54 23.25
C PHE A 110 -3.49 5.37 22.79
N ILE A 111 -2.21 5.42 23.15
CA ILE A 111 -1.31 4.27 23.05
C ILE A 111 -1.20 3.61 24.43
N TYR A 112 -0.88 2.32 24.49
CA TYR A 112 -0.61 1.66 25.77
C TYR A 112 0.88 1.55 26.01
N LEU A 113 1.32 2.04 27.16
CA LEU A 113 2.65 1.82 27.74
C LEU A 113 2.44 1.10 29.08
N ASP A 114 3.05 -0.08 29.26
CA ASP A 114 2.83 -0.91 30.46
C ASP A 114 1.35 -1.12 30.83
N LYS A 115 0.48 -1.35 29.84
CA LYS A 115 -1.00 -1.49 30.00
C LYS A 115 -1.71 -0.22 30.50
N LYS A 116 -1.03 0.91 30.61
CA LYS A 116 -1.60 2.21 30.95
C LYS A 116 -1.82 3.05 29.68
N PRO A 117 -2.97 3.73 29.54
CA PRO A 117 -3.18 4.63 28.42
C PRO A 117 -2.23 5.83 28.52
N MET A 118 -1.63 6.19 27.40
CA MET A 118 -0.70 7.30 27.25
C MET A 118 -1.15 8.19 26.09
N ALA A 119 -1.23 9.49 26.37
CA ALA A 119 -1.51 10.54 25.39
C ALA A 119 -0.22 10.99 24.67
N ALA A 120 -0.39 11.77 23.60
CA ALA A 120 0.72 12.18 22.73
C ALA A 120 1.74 13.08 23.42
N ASP A 121 1.29 13.94 24.36
CA ASP A 121 2.13 14.80 25.19
C ASP A 121 3.00 14.01 26.17
N ALA A 122 2.43 12.98 26.80
CA ALA A 122 3.17 12.07 27.67
C ALA A 122 4.24 11.31 26.87
N LEU A 123 3.91 10.80 25.67
CA LEU A 123 4.91 10.19 24.80
C LEU A 123 6.00 11.20 24.38
N TYR A 124 5.60 12.41 23.98
CA TYR A 124 6.55 13.46 23.58
C TYR A 124 7.55 13.78 24.71
N ASN A 125 7.07 13.87 25.94
CA ASN A 125 7.92 14.06 27.12
C ASN A 125 8.85 12.86 27.34
N GLU A 126 8.38 11.62 27.13
CA GLU A 126 9.21 10.43 27.25
C GLU A 126 10.31 10.38 26.18
N LEU A 127 10.01 10.76 24.94
CA LEU A 127 11.00 10.90 23.87
C LEU A 127 12.11 11.88 24.27
N ARG A 128 11.74 13.03 24.85
CA ARG A 128 12.71 14.03 25.32
C ARG A 128 13.54 13.54 26.50
N ARG A 129 12.92 12.91 27.51
CA ARG A 129 13.63 12.33 28.67
C ARG A 129 14.68 11.30 28.26
N ASN A 130 14.38 10.53 27.21
CA ASN A 130 15.28 9.50 26.67
C ASN A 130 16.21 10.04 25.57
N ASN A 131 16.39 11.37 25.47
CA ASN A 131 17.29 12.02 24.52
C ASN A 131 17.04 11.62 23.06
N VAL A 132 15.79 11.37 22.68
CA VAL A 132 15.41 11.16 21.28
C VAL A 132 15.44 12.51 20.56
N ASP A 133 16.53 12.75 19.84
CA ASP A 133 16.72 13.94 19.01
C ASP A 133 15.79 13.91 17.79
N LEU A 134 14.72 14.69 17.86
CA LEU A 134 13.67 14.75 16.85
C LEU A 134 14.10 15.50 15.57
N GLU A 135 15.09 16.38 15.64
CA GLU A 135 15.56 17.18 14.50
C GLU A 135 16.18 16.32 13.40
N LYS A 136 16.63 15.11 13.76
CA LYS A 136 17.18 14.11 12.83
C LYS A 136 16.15 13.50 11.88
N TYR A 137 14.85 13.67 12.15
CA TYR A 137 13.79 13.02 11.39
C TYR A 137 13.00 14.03 10.55
N GLU A 138 12.65 13.64 9.32
CA GLU A 138 11.80 14.46 8.45
C GLU A 138 10.31 14.28 8.74
N SER A 139 9.94 13.19 9.41
CA SER A 139 8.56 12.80 9.70
C SER A 139 8.51 11.69 10.75
N ILE A 140 7.33 11.46 11.30
CA ILE A 140 7.03 10.36 12.22
C ILE A 140 6.00 9.42 11.58
N ARG A 141 6.08 8.12 11.87
CA ARG A 141 5.08 7.12 11.52
C ARG A 141 4.63 6.37 12.76
N THR A 142 3.33 6.38 13.06
CA THR A 142 2.74 5.63 14.17
C THR A 142 2.13 4.32 13.65
N VAL A 143 2.87 3.22 13.70
CA VAL A 143 2.33 1.87 13.42
C VAL A 143 1.56 1.39 14.65
N ILE A 144 0.39 1.99 14.84
CA ILE A 144 -0.41 1.88 16.06
C ILE A 144 -1.89 1.89 15.67
N CYS A 145 -2.65 0.92 16.17
CA CYS A 145 -4.09 0.84 15.93
C CYS A 145 -4.80 2.12 16.40
N TYR A 146 -5.73 2.61 15.59
CA TYR A 146 -6.57 3.78 15.88
C TYR A 146 -5.82 5.11 16.10
N SER A 147 -4.53 5.21 15.79
CA SER A 147 -3.73 6.44 15.98
C SER A 147 -4.20 7.65 15.16
N GLY A 148 -4.99 7.43 14.12
CA GLY A 148 -5.65 8.45 13.31
C GLY A 148 -7.13 8.66 13.62
N ASP A 149 -7.68 7.99 14.63
CA ASP A 149 -9.09 8.09 15.03
C ASP A 149 -9.29 8.99 16.26
N GLY A 150 -10.54 9.45 16.43
CA GLY A 150 -10.98 10.33 17.51
C GLY A 150 -11.26 11.75 17.03
N ARG A 151 -11.81 12.58 17.91
CA ARG A 151 -12.00 14.03 17.68
C ARG A 151 -10.67 14.77 17.70
N PHE A 152 -9.72 14.29 18.49
CA PHE A 152 -8.34 14.73 18.64
C PHE A 152 -7.42 13.51 18.48
N PRO A 153 -7.13 13.07 17.25
CA PRO A 153 -6.28 11.91 16.98
C PRO A 153 -4.90 12.01 17.62
N PHE A 154 -4.37 10.88 18.08
CA PHE A 154 -3.03 10.78 18.65
C PHE A 154 -1.97 11.37 17.70
N GLY A 155 -2.07 11.03 16.41
CA GLY A 155 -1.17 11.51 15.38
C GLY A 155 -1.20 13.03 15.19
N GLU A 156 -2.38 13.65 15.33
CA GLU A 156 -2.54 15.11 15.21
C GLU A 156 -1.87 15.83 16.37
N ASN A 157 -2.15 15.38 17.60
CA ASN A 157 -1.54 15.94 18.79
C ASN A 157 -0.01 15.78 18.76
N LEU A 158 0.48 14.60 18.36
CA LEU A 158 1.92 14.38 18.23
C LEU A 158 2.55 15.27 17.16
N SER A 159 1.85 15.50 16.04
CA SER A 159 2.33 16.42 15.00
C SER A 159 2.45 17.85 15.52
N SER A 160 1.43 18.32 16.24
CA SER A 160 1.41 19.64 16.87
C SER A 160 2.52 19.83 17.89
N LEU A 161 2.79 18.81 18.72
CA LEU A 161 3.83 18.86 19.76
C LEU A 161 5.26 18.80 19.20
N THR A 162 5.47 18.00 18.15
CA THR A 162 6.80 17.76 17.58
C THR A 162 7.16 18.74 16.47
N GLY A 163 6.16 19.39 15.86
CA GLY A 163 6.32 20.15 14.62
C GLY A 163 6.61 19.28 13.39
N LEU A 164 6.64 17.95 13.53
CA LEU A 164 6.94 17.03 12.44
C LEU A 164 5.65 16.53 11.77
N PRO A 165 5.67 16.25 10.46
CA PRO A 165 4.56 15.55 9.80
C PRO A 165 4.43 14.13 10.36
N VAL A 166 3.22 13.73 10.73
CA VAL A 166 2.95 12.41 11.33
C VAL A 166 2.03 11.61 10.42
N LYS A 167 2.46 10.40 10.05
CA LYS A 167 1.59 9.41 9.40
C LYS A 167 1.02 8.43 10.41
N SER A 168 -0.30 8.45 10.53
CA SER A 168 -1.08 7.59 11.42
C SER A 168 -2.10 6.75 10.63
N TYR A 169 -2.87 5.92 11.34
CA TYR A 169 -3.82 4.99 10.74
C TYR A 169 -5.15 5.02 11.48
N LYS A 170 -6.23 5.09 10.72
CA LYS A 170 -7.58 4.83 11.21
C LYS A 170 -7.85 3.32 11.22
N GLY A 171 -8.62 2.87 12.20
CA GLY A 171 -8.97 1.47 12.41
C GLY A 171 -7.80 0.61 12.88
N GLY A 172 -7.95 -0.71 12.73
CA GLY A 172 -6.87 -1.66 13.00
C GLY A 172 -5.81 -1.63 11.90
N VAL A 173 -4.54 -1.63 12.31
CA VAL A 173 -3.38 -1.73 11.42
C VAL A 173 -2.55 -2.95 11.78
N THR A 174 -2.15 -3.71 10.77
CA THR A 174 -1.32 -4.91 10.93
C THR A 174 0.03 -4.71 10.26
N ALA A 175 1.10 -5.05 10.96
CA ALA A 175 2.45 -5.13 10.41
C ALA A 175 2.95 -6.57 10.43
N SER A 176 3.80 -6.92 9.47
CA SER A 176 4.60 -8.15 9.55
C SER A 176 5.68 -7.93 10.60
N LEU A 177 5.74 -8.84 11.56
CA LEU A 177 6.62 -8.78 12.71
C LEU A 177 7.66 -9.89 12.61
N VAL A 178 8.91 -9.58 12.92
CA VAL A 178 10.00 -10.57 13.04
C VAL A 178 10.66 -10.41 14.40
N GLN A 179 10.86 -11.53 15.08
CA GLN A 179 11.64 -11.61 16.31
C GLN A 179 13.12 -11.61 15.93
N GLU A 180 13.91 -10.69 16.49
CA GLU A 180 15.37 -10.79 16.35
C GLU A 180 15.88 -11.93 17.23
N ASN A 181 16.67 -12.84 16.64
CA ASN A 181 17.16 -14.02 17.33
C ASN A 181 17.99 -13.63 18.56
N SER A 182 17.56 -14.17 19.71
CA SER A 182 18.32 -14.37 20.95
C SER A 182 18.87 -13.10 21.61
N HIS A 183 18.34 -12.78 22.81
CA HIS A 183 18.80 -11.78 23.79
C HIS A 183 18.08 -10.42 23.85
N GLY A 184 16.99 -10.20 23.10
CA GLY A 184 16.19 -8.96 23.22
C GLY A 184 14.67 -9.19 23.14
N PRO A 185 13.84 -8.39 23.86
CA PRO A 185 12.38 -8.47 23.80
C PRO A 185 11.77 -7.87 22.51
N ALA A 186 12.58 -7.51 21.51
CA ALA A 186 12.19 -6.60 20.44
C ALA A 186 11.48 -7.32 19.27
N ILE A 187 10.18 -7.13 19.16
CA ILE A 187 9.39 -7.51 17.98
C ILE A 187 9.51 -6.39 16.93
N ARG A 188 10.09 -6.69 15.76
CA ARG A 188 10.42 -5.68 14.74
C ARG A 188 9.41 -5.67 13.57
N PRO A 189 8.76 -4.53 13.26
CA PRO A 189 7.89 -4.42 12.09
C PRO A 189 8.70 -4.33 10.79
N LEU A 190 8.52 -5.28 9.87
CA LEU A 190 9.19 -5.26 8.57
C LEU A 190 8.39 -4.55 7.48
N TYR A 191 7.08 -4.68 7.43
CA TYR A 191 6.23 -3.93 6.50
C TYR A 191 4.80 -3.88 7.04
N ILE A 192 3.97 -3.01 6.48
CA ILE A 192 2.56 -2.90 6.87
C ILE A 192 1.70 -3.56 5.80
N TYR A 193 0.78 -4.42 6.23
CA TYR A 193 -0.18 -5.05 5.33
C TYR A 193 -1.12 -3.98 4.78
N ARG A 194 -1.25 -3.92 3.46
CA ARG A 194 -2.13 -2.97 2.76
C ARG A 194 -3.44 -3.62 2.28
N THR A 195 -3.52 -4.93 2.44
CA THR A 195 -4.65 -5.78 2.11
C THR A 195 -4.82 -6.72 3.29
N ASP A 196 -6.07 -7.06 3.60
CA ASP A 196 -6.40 -7.93 4.72
C ASP A 196 -5.62 -9.25 4.61
N PRO A 197 -4.71 -9.55 5.56
CA PRO A 197 -3.95 -10.78 5.56
C PRO A 197 -4.67 -11.94 6.26
N TYR A 198 -5.82 -11.69 6.88
CA TYR A 198 -6.53 -12.65 7.71
C TYR A 198 -7.58 -13.43 6.91
N GLU A 199 -8.01 -14.56 7.46
CA GLU A 199 -9.11 -15.33 6.91
C GLU A 199 -10.43 -14.55 7.03
N LYS A 200 -11.20 -14.50 5.95
CA LYS A 200 -12.46 -13.76 5.89
C LYS A 200 -13.43 -14.25 6.97
N GLY A 201 -14.01 -13.31 7.71
CA GLY A 201 -14.97 -13.60 8.77
C GLY A 201 -14.36 -13.83 10.15
N THR A 202 -13.03 -13.86 10.26
CA THR A 202 -12.35 -13.79 11.57
C THR A 202 -12.52 -12.40 12.20
N GLU A 203 -12.36 -12.32 13.52
CA GLU A 203 -12.37 -11.03 14.21
C GLU A 203 -11.25 -10.10 13.72
N ASP A 204 -10.06 -10.64 13.43
CA ASP A 204 -8.93 -9.86 12.91
C ASP A 204 -9.20 -9.31 11.51
N SER A 205 -9.83 -10.10 10.63
CA SER A 205 -10.29 -9.65 9.30
C SER A 205 -11.29 -8.49 9.43
N ARG A 206 -12.22 -8.56 10.40
CA ARG A 206 -13.18 -7.47 10.67
C ARG A 206 -12.53 -6.21 11.26
N ARG A 207 -11.39 -6.34 11.93
CA ARG A 207 -10.66 -5.22 12.55
C ARG A 207 -9.66 -4.56 11.60
N PHE A 208 -9.23 -5.23 10.54
CA PHE A 208 -8.29 -4.69 9.56
C PHE A 208 -8.93 -3.57 8.73
N THR A 209 -8.28 -2.41 8.64
CA THR A 209 -8.84 -1.25 7.89
C THR A 209 -7.82 -0.61 6.94
N TYR A 210 -6.52 -0.69 7.22
CA TYR A 210 -5.44 0.00 6.49
C TYR A 210 -5.87 1.36 5.88
N GLU A 211 -6.15 2.34 6.72
CA GLU A 211 -6.54 3.68 6.27
C GLU A 211 -5.51 4.72 6.78
N PRO A 212 -4.45 5.04 6.01
CA PRO A 212 -3.43 5.97 6.43
C PRO A 212 -3.91 7.44 6.37
N VAL A 213 -3.58 8.22 7.39
CA VAL A 213 -3.85 9.67 7.46
C VAL A 213 -2.55 10.40 7.78
N TRP A 214 -2.36 11.58 7.21
CA TRP A 214 -1.25 12.47 7.53
C TRP A 214 -1.76 13.65 8.34
N PHE A 215 -1.02 14.01 9.38
CA PHE A 215 -1.18 15.23 10.15
C PHE A 215 0.06 16.12 9.99
N GLY A 216 -0.15 17.44 9.92
CA GLY A 216 0.87 18.40 9.51
C GLY A 216 1.15 18.37 8.00
N ARG A 217 1.97 19.30 7.50
CA ARG A 217 2.35 19.37 6.07
C ARG A 217 3.35 18.26 5.74
N ALA A 218 2.91 17.21 5.05
CA ALA A 218 3.79 16.18 4.49
C ALA A 218 4.41 16.59 3.13
N ASP A 219 4.04 17.77 2.66
CA ASP A 219 4.10 18.22 1.27
C ASP A 219 5.16 19.32 1.09
N LYS A 220 6.38 18.86 0.78
CA LYS A 220 7.33 19.51 -0.13
C LYS A 220 7.98 18.46 -1.02
#